data_AF-S4P7U8-F1
#
_entry.id   AF-S4P7U8-F1
#
_cell.length_a   1.000
_cell.length_b   1.000
_cell.length_c   1.000
_cell.angle_alpha   90.00
_cell.angle_beta   90.00
_cell.angle_gamma   90.00
#
_symmetry.space_group_name_H-M   'P 1'
#
loop_
_entity.id
_entity.type
_entity.pdbx_description
1 polymer ?
#
loop_
_entity_poly.entity_id
_entity_poly.type
_entity_poly.pdbx_seq_one_letter_code
_entity_poly.pdbx_strand_id
1 'polypeptide(L)'
;MTANVDGRPLYPAFQFLPSKRRYPDYFSVIDSPIDLKIIAQKIQGGEYTHLSELDKDLSNMVRNACLFNEPGSQIYKDAKTLKKIIQVRKQEIEQHGRSGPAKTSERIRSKRTSRVGPA
;
A
#
# COMPACT_ATOMS: atom_id res chain seq x y z
N MET A 1 -3.13 -12.81 2.17
CA MET A 1 -4.34 -12.28 2.85
C MET A 1 -3.96 -10.95 3.48
N THR A 2 -4.70 -9.87 3.20
CA THR A 2 -4.47 -8.50 3.75
C THR A 2 -5.41 -8.16 4.91
N ALA A 3 -6.01 -9.20 5.51
CA ALA A 3 -6.97 -9.10 6.59
C ALA A 3 -6.35 -9.54 7.93
N ASN A 4 -6.81 -8.90 9.00
CA ASN A 4 -6.57 -9.24 10.40
C ASN A 4 -7.13 -10.64 10.73
N VAL A 5 -6.84 -11.14 11.93
CA VAL A 5 -7.38 -12.41 12.46
C VAL A 5 -8.91 -12.46 12.38
N ASP A 6 -9.57 -11.31 12.54
CA ASP A 6 -11.03 -11.17 12.51
C ASP A 6 -11.61 -10.95 11.10
N GLY A 7 -10.81 -11.13 10.04
CA GLY A 7 -11.24 -10.92 8.64
C GLY A 7 -11.38 -9.45 8.23
N ARG A 8 -11.23 -8.50 9.16
CA ARG A 8 -11.21 -7.06 8.84
C ARG A 8 -10.00 -6.73 7.96
N PRO A 9 -10.11 -5.88 6.93
CA PRO A 9 -8.96 -5.42 6.17
C PRO A 9 -8.07 -4.46 6.98
N LEU A 10 -6.75 -4.59 6.84
CA LEU A 10 -5.75 -3.75 7.50
C LEU A 10 -5.62 -2.35 6.87
N TYR A 11 -5.92 -2.22 5.58
CA TYR A 11 -5.57 -1.05 4.78
C TYR A 11 -6.50 0.18 4.85
N PRO A 12 -7.80 0.12 5.24
CA PRO A 12 -8.71 1.26 5.07
C PRO A 12 -8.24 2.56 5.71
N ALA A 13 -7.66 2.49 6.92
CA ALA A 13 -7.15 3.66 7.64
C ALA A 13 -5.90 4.30 6.99
N PHE A 14 -5.25 3.59 6.08
CA PHE A 14 -4.04 4.01 5.38
C PHE A 14 -4.31 4.42 3.94
N GLN A 15 -5.57 4.32 3.49
CA GLN A 15 -5.94 4.56 2.09
C GLN A 15 -5.88 6.05 1.73
N PHE A 16 -6.28 6.91 2.66
CA PHE A 16 -6.31 8.36 2.47
C PHE A 16 -5.80 9.07 3.71
N LEU A 17 -5.03 10.14 3.52
CA LEU A 17 -4.68 11.08 4.57
C LEU A 17 -5.94 11.67 5.19
N PRO A 18 -5.90 11.99 6.49
CA PRO A 18 -7.01 12.68 7.13
C PRO A 18 -7.23 14.05 6.49
N SER A 19 -8.47 14.53 6.51
CA SER A 19 -8.78 15.87 5.99
C SER A 19 -8.02 16.94 6.78
N LYS A 20 -7.17 17.72 6.12
CA LYS A 20 -6.38 18.80 6.74
C LYS A 20 -7.25 19.83 7.47
N ARG A 21 -8.47 20.08 6.99
CA ARG A 21 -9.42 20.98 7.66
C ARG A 21 -9.99 20.39 8.96
N ARG A 22 -10.19 19.07 9.01
CA ARG A 22 -10.78 18.39 10.18
C ARG A 22 -9.73 17.95 11.20
N TYR A 23 -8.53 17.64 10.73
CA TYR A 23 -7.42 17.16 11.54
C TYR A 23 -6.16 18.00 11.28
N PRO A 24 -6.18 19.29 11.63
CA PRO A 24 -5.00 20.15 11.45
C PRO A 24 -3.80 19.64 12.27
N ASP A 25 -4.05 19.09 13.47
CA ASP A 25 -3.00 18.59 14.37
C ASP A 25 -2.20 17.42 13.78
N TYR A 26 -2.81 16.62 12.91
CA TYR A 26 -2.08 15.58 12.19
C TYR A 26 -0.94 16.18 11.37
N PHE A 27 -1.18 17.33 10.73
CA PHE A 27 -0.21 18.01 9.87
C PHE A 27 0.74 18.93 10.65
N SER A 28 0.51 19.16 11.96
CA SER A 28 1.49 19.81 12.83
C SER A 28 2.45 18.82 13.47
N VAL A 29 2.00 17.57 13.70
CA VAL A 29 2.81 16.50 14.30
C VAL A 29 3.57 15.69 13.24
N ILE A 30 3.00 15.51 12.04
CA ILE A 30 3.58 14.66 11.00
C ILE A 30 4.25 15.50 9.92
N ASP A 31 5.58 15.42 9.87
CA ASP A 31 6.42 16.20 8.95
C ASP A 31 6.22 15.85 7.47
N SER A 32 6.04 14.55 7.17
CA SER A 32 5.93 14.05 5.80
C SER A 32 4.71 13.16 5.65
N PRO A 33 3.50 13.74 5.55
CA PRO A 33 2.26 13.00 5.35
C PRO A 33 2.27 12.20 4.06
N ILE A 34 1.89 10.92 4.13
CA ILE A 34 1.73 10.05 2.97
C ILE A 34 0.64 9.01 3.25
N ASP A 35 -0.05 8.56 2.20
CA ASP A 35 -1.05 7.49 2.24
C ASP A 35 -0.85 6.51 1.06
N LEU A 36 -1.63 5.42 1.04
CA LEU A 36 -1.56 4.43 -0.03
C LEU A 36 -2.02 4.98 -1.39
N LYS A 37 -2.89 5.98 -1.44
CA LYS A 37 -3.31 6.60 -2.70
C LYS A 37 -2.13 7.34 -3.34
N ILE A 38 -1.39 8.14 -2.57
CA ILE A 38 -0.20 8.85 -3.03
C ILE A 38 0.85 7.84 -3.50
N ILE A 39 1.13 6.80 -2.71
CA ILE A 39 2.09 5.76 -3.10
C ILE A 39 1.67 5.06 -4.40
N ALA A 40 0.38 4.75 -4.56
CA ALA A 40 -0.14 4.15 -5.80
C ALA A 40 0.00 5.09 -7.01
N GLN A 41 -0.22 6.40 -6.83
CA GLN A 41 0.00 7.40 -7.87
C GLN A 41 1.48 7.47 -8.26
N LYS A 42 2.41 7.48 -7.30
CA LYS A 42 3.85 7.47 -7.55
C LYS A 42 4.31 6.21 -8.30
N ILE A 43 3.73 5.05 -7.99
CA ILE A 43 3.96 3.81 -8.76
C ILE A 43 3.49 3.97 -10.21
N GLN A 44 2.27 4.47 -10.43
CA GLN A 44 1.70 4.66 -11.77
C GLN A 44 2.46 5.72 -12.58
N GLY A 45 3.01 6.73 -11.91
CA GLY A 45 3.86 7.75 -12.51
C GLY A 45 5.29 7.31 -12.79
N GLY A 46 5.69 6.09 -12.37
CA GLY A 46 7.05 5.61 -12.53
C GLY A 46 8.09 6.36 -11.68
N GLU A 47 7.66 6.96 -10.57
CA GLU A 47 8.54 7.79 -9.72
C GLU A 47 9.50 6.97 -8.84
N TYR A 48 9.29 5.66 -8.74
CA TYR A 48 10.18 4.75 -8.02
C TYR A 48 11.09 4.02 -9.00
N THR A 49 12.37 4.39 -9.01
CA THR A 49 13.41 3.73 -9.82
C THR A 49 13.88 2.45 -9.13
N HIS A 50 13.87 2.44 -7.80
CA HIS A 50 14.31 1.30 -7.01
C HIS A 50 13.25 0.87 -5.98
N LEU A 51 13.20 -0.44 -5.69
CA LEU A 51 12.33 -1.00 -4.66
C LEU A 51 12.55 -0.34 -3.28
N SER A 52 13.77 0.10 -3.00
CA SER A 52 14.13 0.81 -1.77
C SER A 52 13.42 2.15 -1.60
N GLU A 53 13.02 2.82 -2.69
CA GLU A 53 12.30 4.09 -2.63
C GLU A 53 10.82 3.87 -2.28
N LEU A 54 10.21 2.85 -2.86
CA LEU A 54 8.87 2.40 -2.46
C LEU A 54 8.84 1.95 -0.99
N ASP A 55 9.85 1.19 -0.56
CA ASP A 55 9.98 0.74 0.84
C ASP A 55 10.12 1.91 1.82
N LYS A 56 10.85 2.97 1.44
CA LYS A 56 10.96 4.19 2.24
C LYS A 56 9.60 4.85 2.45
N ASP A 57 8.79 4.99 1.40
CA ASP A 57 7.48 5.62 1.49
C ASP A 57 6.46 4.77 2.27
N LEU A 58 6.45 3.45 2.04
CA LEU A 58 5.63 2.52 2.83
C LEU A 58 6.03 2.52 4.31
N SER A 59 7.34 2.55 4.60
CA SER A 59 7.87 2.65 5.95
C SER A 59 7.52 3.99 6.61
N ASN A 60 7.55 5.09 5.85
CA ASN A 60 7.16 6.41 6.34
C ASN A 60 5.67 6.45 6.69
N MET A 61 4.80 5.88 5.85
CA MET A 61 3.36 5.75 6.14
C MET A 61 3.12 5.01 7.46
N VAL A 62 3.78 3.86 7.66
CA VAL A 62 3.70 3.08 8.90
C VAL A 62 4.22 3.88 10.10
N ARG A 63 5.35 4.57 9.95
CA ARG A 63 5.96 5.38 11.02
C ARG A 63 5.03 6.50 11.45
N ASN A 64 4.45 7.23 10.51
CA ASN A 64 3.51 8.31 10.78
C ASN A 64 2.28 7.80 11.54
N ALA A 65 1.73 6.67 11.12
CA ALA A 65 0.62 6.05 11.82
C ALA A 65 0.99 5.65 13.26
N CYS A 66 2.18 5.09 13.48
CA CYS A 66 2.65 4.75 14.82
C CYS A 66 2.98 5.98 15.69
N LEU A 67 3.38 7.09 15.07
CA LEU A 67 3.73 8.33 15.78
C LEU A 67 2.48 9.10 16.23
N PHE A 68 1.48 9.18 15.37
CA PHE A 68 0.26 9.93 15.68
C PHE A 68 -0.76 9.14 16.50
N ASN A 69 -0.82 7.82 16.34
CA ASN A 69 -1.81 7.00 17.03
C ASN A 69 -1.21 6.36 18.29
N GLU A 70 -1.99 6.35 19.36
CA GLU A 70 -1.57 5.80 20.65
C GLU A 70 -1.17 4.32 20.55
N PRO A 71 -0.10 3.88 21.25
CA PRO A 71 0.23 2.48 21.41
C PRO A 71 -0.98 1.68 21.92
N GLY A 72 -1.29 0.55 21.27
CA GLY A 72 -2.43 -0.30 21.63
C GLY A 72 -3.73 0.03 20.90
N SER A 73 -3.84 1.21 20.28
CA SER A 73 -4.93 1.54 19.37
C SER A 73 -4.97 0.59 18.16
N GLN A 74 -6.14 0.45 17.53
CA GLN A 74 -6.30 -0.47 16.41
C GLN A 74 -5.43 -0.06 15.21
N ILE A 75 -5.36 1.23 14.89
CA ILE A 75 -4.55 1.75 13.78
C ILE A 75 -3.07 1.50 14.04
N TYR A 76 -2.60 1.66 15.29
CA TYR A 76 -1.22 1.34 15.65
C TYR A 76 -0.91 -0.16 15.44
N LYS A 77 -1.80 -1.04 15.91
CA LYS A 77 -1.65 -2.50 15.74
C LYS A 77 -1.66 -2.90 14.26
N ASP A 78 -2.53 -2.27 13.47
CA ASP A 78 -2.60 -2.50 12.02
C ASP A 78 -1.32 -2.03 11.32
N ALA A 79 -0.79 -0.86 11.68
CA ALA A 79 0.46 -0.33 11.12
C ALA A 79 1.63 -1.27 11.40
N LYS A 80 1.73 -1.82 12.61
CA LYS A 80 2.76 -2.81 12.98
C LYS A 80 2.60 -4.12 12.20
N THR A 81 1.37 -4.55 11.96
CA THR A 81 1.09 -5.76 11.16
C THR A 81 1.44 -5.52 9.69
N LEU A 82 1.06 -4.37 9.15
CA LEU A 82 1.38 -3.96 7.78
C LEU A 82 2.90 -3.87 7.58
N LYS A 83 3.65 -3.36 8.55
CA LYS A 83 5.13 -3.35 8.52
C LYS A 83 5.71 -4.74 8.29
N LYS A 84 5.22 -5.74 9.04
CA LYS A 84 5.69 -7.14 8.90
C LYS A 84 5.39 -7.68 7.50
N ILE A 85 4.18 -7.41 6.99
CA ILE A 85 3.77 -7.82 5.64
C ILE A 85 4.68 -7.18 4.58
N ILE A 86 4.95 -5.86 4.69
CA ILE A 86 5.83 -5.14 3.76
C ILE A 86 7.23 -5.78 3.75
N GLN A 87 7.80 -6.05 4.94
CA GLN A 87 9.13 -6.65 5.06
C GLN A 87 9.20 -8.05 4.44
N VAL A 88 8.21 -8.91 4.70
CA VAL A 88 8.13 -10.25 4.11
C VAL A 88 8.02 -10.17 2.58
N ARG A 89 7.12 -9.32 2.06
CA ARG A 89 6.95 -9.14 0.61
C ARG A 89 8.19 -8.58 -0.07
N LYS A 90 8.87 -7.63 0.57
CA LYS A 90 10.14 -7.10 0.07
C LYS A 90 11.19 -8.20 -0.05
N GLN A 91 11.35 -9.02 0.99
CA GLN A 91 12.28 -10.15 0.97
C GLN A 91 11.93 -11.18 -0.13
N GLU A 92 10.64 -11.51 -0.27
CA GLU A 92 10.17 -12.38 -1.37
C GLU A 92 10.56 -11.79 -2.73
N ILE A 93 10.33 -10.50 -2.97
CA ILE A 93 10.67 -9.85 -4.24
C ILE A 93 12.19 -9.83 -4.47
N GLU A 94 12.99 -9.54 -3.45
CA GLU A 94 14.46 -9.52 -3.56
C GLU A 94 15.04 -10.92 -3.83
N GLN A 95 14.44 -11.97 -3.25
CA GLN A 95 14.83 -13.36 -3.48
C GLN A 95 14.41 -13.85 -4.87
N HIS A 96 13.19 -13.54 -5.30
CA HIS A 96 12.68 -13.93 -6.62
C HIS A 96 13.17 -13.03 -7.76
N GLY A 97 13.69 -11.83 -7.46
CA GLY A 97 14.36 -10.96 -8.42
C GLY A 97 15.64 -11.55 -9.03
N ARG A 98 16.14 -12.66 -8.48
CA ARG A 98 17.19 -13.51 -9.09
C ARG A 98 16.64 -14.56 -10.08
N SER A 99 15.32 -14.72 -10.20
CA SER A 99 14.67 -15.79 -10.95
C SER A 99 13.52 -15.28 -11.84
N GLY A 100 13.80 -14.32 -12.73
CA GLY A 100 12.93 -13.97 -13.86
C GLY A 100 11.55 -13.38 -13.52
N PRO A 101 10.83 -12.77 -14.49
CA PRO A 101 9.60 -12.05 -14.21
C PRO A 101 8.46 -13.03 -13.86
N ALA A 102 7.91 -12.89 -12.66
CA ALA A 102 6.67 -13.56 -12.28
C ALA A 102 5.53 -13.10 -13.19
N LYS A 103 4.82 -14.06 -13.80
CA LYS A 103 3.70 -13.83 -14.71
C LYS A 103 2.64 -12.97 -14.03
N THR A 104 2.47 -11.73 -14.49
CA THR A 104 1.34 -10.87 -14.16
C THR A 104 0.05 -11.59 -14.52
N SER A 105 -0.91 -11.62 -13.60
CA SER A 105 -2.19 -12.29 -13.76
C SER A 105 -2.96 -11.78 -15.00
N GLU A 106 -3.11 -12.62 -16.02
CA GLU A 106 -4.08 -12.40 -17.09
C GLU A 106 -5.50 -12.58 -16.53
N ARG A 107 -6.11 -11.50 -16.05
CA ARG A 107 -7.54 -11.55 -15.65
C ARG A 107 -8.45 -10.50 -16.25
N ILE A 108 -7.97 -9.73 -17.23
CA ILE A 108 -8.80 -8.74 -17.92
C ILE A 108 -8.51 -8.72 -19.43
N ARG A 109 -8.70 -9.85 -20.13
CA ARG A 109 -8.86 -9.81 -21.60
C ARG A 109 -9.66 -10.97 -22.19
N SER A 110 -10.78 -11.32 -21.57
CA SER A 110 -11.78 -12.14 -22.28
C SER A 110 -13.19 -11.69 -21.92
N LYS A 111 -13.67 -10.71 -22.67
CA LYS A 111 -15.09 -10.36 -22.93
C LYS A 111 -15.16 -9.05 -23.72
N ARG A 112 -14.74 -9.06 -24.99
CA ARG A 112 -15.14 -8.03 -25.97
C ARG A 112 -15.01 -8.43 -27.44
N THR A 113 -14.81 -9.72 -27.73
CA THR A 113 -14.81 -10.26 -29.10
C THR A 113 -15.85 -11.37 -29.23
N SER A 114 -17.12 -11.03 -29.12
CA SER A 114 -18.21 -11.95 -29.50
C SER A 114 -19.51 -11.19 -29.81
N ARG A 115 -19.45 -10.19 -30.70
CA ARG A 115 -20.61 -9.69 -31.45
C ARG A 115 -20.17 -9.16 -32.81
N VAL A 116 -19.77 -10.07 -33.69
CA VAL A 116 -19.97 -9.91 -35.14
C VAL A 116 -20.52 -11.25 -35.61
N GLY A 117 -21.85 -11.30 -35.82
CA GLY A 117 -22.49 -12.41 -36.52
C GLY A 117 -22.44 -12.17 -38.03
N PRO A 118 -22.37 -13.23 -38.86
CA PRO A 118 -22.21 -13.08 -40.32
C PRO A 118 -23.56 -13.00 -41.07
N ALA A 119 -23.44 -12.49 -42.30
CA ALA A 119 -24.40 -12.39 -43.41
C ALA A 119 -25.48 -11.30 -43.31
#